data_AF-A0A9C9TB19-F1
#
_entry.id   AF-A0A9C9TB19-F1
#
_cell.length_a   1.000
_cell.length_b   1.000
_cell.length_c   1.000
_cell.angle_alpha   90.00
_cell.angle_beta   90.00
_cell.angle_gamma   90.00
#
_symmetry.space_group_name_H-M   'P 1'
#
loop_
_entity.id
_entity.type
_entity.pdbx_description
1 polymer ?
#
loop_
_entity_poly.entity_id
_entity_poly.type
_entity_poly.pdbx_seq_one_letter_code
_entity_poly.pdbx_strand_id
1 'polypeptide(L)'
;MAESVRETMEEKSMDAKFESPVNGDPSPTLTREWTMAALAHASVALALVFGTAGGIGALIGPAVALAMYLGQRDRSRFVAFHALQACIYQVIGILLYVASAAVMATAVTAAWTVSGLLSAVLIGFLLMPLALLLTLFMVMVLVGVPLVWLGYGLYAAYLVYQGRDFRYGVIGEWVEREVNI
;
A
#
# COMPACT_ATOMS: atom_id res chain seq x y z
N MET A 1 14.61 36.53 25.24
CA MET A 1 15.51 36.79 24.09
C MET A 1 16.39 35.59 23.76
N ALA A 2 16.93 34.85 24.74
CA ALA A 2 17.72 33.63 24.47
C ALA A 2 16.89 32.44 23.94
N GLU A 3 15.62 32.35 24.33
CA GLU A 3 14.73 31.23 23.99
C GLU A 3 14.25 31.27 22.53
N SER A 4 13.86 32.45 22.03
CA SER A 4 13.43 32.60 20.62
C SER A 4 14.57 32.40 19.61
N VAL A 5 15.81 32.67 20.02
CA VAL A 5 17.01 32.37 19.22
C VAL A 5 17.27 30.85 19.18
N ARG A 6 16.89 30.13 20.23
CA ARG A 6 17.08 28.68 20.33
C ARG A 6 16.04 27.94 19.49
N GLU A 7 14.78 28.38 19.53
CA GLU A 7 13.71 27.85 18.67
C GLU A 7 13.98 28.10 17.19
N THR A 8 14.44 29.29 16.81
CA THR A 8 14.82 29.58 15.40
C THR A 8 16.07 28.81 14.95
N MET A 9 16.97 28.44 15.87
CA MET A 9 18.11 27.57 15.56
C MET A 9 17.69 26.10 15.43
N GLU A 10 16.74 25.64 16.25
CA GLU A 10 16.16 24.29 16.13
C GLU A 10 15.35 24.14 14.85
N GLU A 11 14.46 25.10 14.55
CA GLU A 11 13.67 25.17 13.32
C GLU A 11 14.59 25.18 12.10
N LYS A 12 15.60 26.06 12.06
CA LYS A 12 16.59 26.10 10.98
C LYS A 12 17.43 24.82 10.87
N SER A 13 17.68 24.11 11.98
CA SER A 13 18.39 22.82 11.95
C SER A 13 17.51 21.67 11.47
N MET A 14 16.20 21.75 11.74
CA MET A 14 15.19 20.81 11.26
C MET A 14 14.94 21.02 9.77
N ASP A 15 14.84 22.28 9.34
CA ASP A 15 14.69 22.67 7.94
C ASP A 15 15.94 22.28 7.14
N ALA A 16 17.15 22.49 7.67
CA ALA A 16 18.38 22.04 7.02
C ALA A 16 18.52 20.50 6.93
N LYS A 17 17.78 19.75 7.76
CA LYS A 17 17.70 18.28 7.70
C LYS A 17 16.69 17.79 6.67
N PHE A 18 15.78 18.66 6.24
CA PHE A 18 14.71 18.39 5.28
C PHE A 18 14.92 19.07 3.91
N GLU A 19 15.79 20.09 3.83
CA GLU A 19 16.24 20.68 2.58
C GLU A 19 17.03 19.62 1.80
N SER A 20 16.42 19.10 0.73
CA SER A 20 17.17 18.46 -0.35
C SER A 20 18.32 19.39 -0.76
N PRO A 21 19.55 18.90 -0.94
CA PRO A 21 20.67 19.76 -1.32
C PRO A 21 20.36 20.42 -2.67
N VAL A 22 19.92 21.67 -2.64
CA VAL A 22 19.49 22.43 -3.83
C VAL A 22 20.67 22.67 -4.79
N ASN A 23 21.92 22.37 -4.41
CA ASN A 23 23.11 22.58 -5.26
C ASN A 23 24.27 21.55 -5.07
N GLY A 24 23.98 20.29 -4.76
CA GLY A 24 25.03 19.26 -4.71
C GLY A 24 24.47 17.83 -4.75
N ASP A 25 25.26 16.89 -5.29
CA ASP A 25 24.88 15.46 -5.29
C ASP A 25 24.54 15.02 -3.86
N PRO A 26 23.43 14.29 -3.66
CA PRO A 26 23.02 13.85 -2.33
C PRO A 26 24.12 13.01 -1.67
N SER A 27 24.30 13.19 -0.36
CA SER A 27 25.31 12.45 0.37
C SER A 27 25.04 10.94 0.28
N PRO A 28 26.08 10.08 0.33
CA PRO A 28 25.90 8.63 0.21
C PRO A 28 24.95 8.02 1.24
N THR A 29 24.81 8.64 2.42
CA THR A 29 23.88 8.21 3.46
C THR A 29 22.44 8.54 3.12
N LEU A 30 22.16 9.73 2.58
CA LEU A 30 20.82 10.13 2.14
C LEU A 30 20.33 9.24 1.00
N THR A 31 21.16 9.02 -0.02
CA THR A 31 20.84 8.13 -1.14
C THR A 31 20.50 6.71 -0.67
N ARG A 32 21.19 6.22 0.38
CA ARG A 32 20.89 4.93 1.00
C ARG A 32 19.53 4.93 1.71
N GLU A 33 19.21 5.97 2.47
CA GLU A 33 17.92 6.09 3.17
C GLU A 33 16.75 6.15 2.18
N TRP A 34 16.86 6.94 1.11
CA TRP A 34 15.86 7.00 0.04
C TRP A 34 15.68 5.65 -0.65
N THR A 35 16.79 4.96 -0.95
CA THR A 35 16.73 3.61 -1.55
C THR A 35 16.04 2.62 -0.63
N MET A 36 16.36 2.63 0.67
CA MET A 36 15.72 1.73 1.64
C MET A 36 14.23 2.03 1.80
N ALA A 37 13.86 3.31 1.91
CA ALA A 37 12.46 3.71 1.99
C ALA A 37 11.68 3.32 0.72
N ALA A 38 12.28 3.50 -0.46
CA ALA A 38 11.70 3.06 -1.73
C ALA A 38 11.52 1.54 -1.80
N LEU A 39 12.51 0.76 -1.34
CA LEU A 39 12.42 -0.71 -1.28
C LEU A 39 11.28 -1.17 -0.36
N ALA A 40 11.02 -0.46 0.73
CA ALA A 40 9.90 -0.78 1.61
C ALA A 40 8.56 -0.64 0.88
N HIS A 41 8.38 0.40 0.06
CA HIS A 41 7.19 0.52 -0.80
C HIS A 41 7.17 -0.53 -1.92
N ALA A 42 8.31 -0.82 -2.54
CA ALA A 42 8.43 -1.81 -3.61
C ALA A 42 8.11 -3.24 -3.14
N SER A 43 8.15 -3.52 -1.82
CA SER A 43 7.76 -4.81 -1.24
C SER A 43 6.32 -5.23 -1.56
N VAL A 44 5.44 -4.30 -1.97
CA VAL A 44 4.09 -4.61 -2.48
C VAL A 44 4.11 -5.60 -3.66
N ALA A 45 5.18 -5.61 -4.46
CA ALA A 45 5.33 -6.59 -5.53
C ALA A 45 5.40 -8.03 -4.99
N LEU A 46 5.99 -8.22 -3.81
CA LEU A 46 6.04 -9.53 -3.15
C LEU A 46 4.63 -9.96 -2.71
N ALA A 47 3.82 -9.03 -2.20
CA ALA A 47 2.43 -9.33 -1.85
C ALA A 47 1.63 -9.84 -3.07
N LEU A 48 1.86 -9.28 -4.26
CA LEU A 48 1.21 -9.75 -5.48
C LEU A 48 1.73 -11.12 -5.92
N VAL A 49 3.05 -11.28 -6.04
CA VAL A 49 3.71 -12.52 -6.54
C VAL A 49 3.39 -13.72 -5.65
N PHE A 50 3.45 -13.54 -4.32
CA PHE A 50 3.18 -14.62 -3.39
C PHE A 50 1.69 -14.75 -3.04
N GLY A 51 0.90 -13.70 -3.25
CA GLY A 51 -0.55 -13.74 -3.10
C GLY A 51 -1.21 -14.71 -4.07
N THR A 52 -0.66 -14.89 -5.28
CA THR A 52 -1.17 -15.87 -6.25
C THR A 52 -0.96 -17.34 -5.84
N ALA A 53 -0.08 -17.61 -4.87
CA ALA A 53 0.25 -18.97 -4.39
C ALA A 53 -0.69 -19.46 -3.26
N GLY A 54 -2.01 -19.24 -3.41
CA GLY A 54 -3.00 -19.66 -2.40
C GLY A 54 -3.33 -18.62 -1.32
N GLY A 55 -3.04 -17.34 -1.57
CA GLY A 55 -3.51 -16.20 -0.77
C GLY A 55 -2.68 -15.88 0.47
N ILE A 56 -2.19 -16.87 1.21
CA ILE A 56 -1.41 -16.64 2.47
C ILE A 56 -0.10 -15.90 2.19
N GLY A 57 0.52 -16.17 1.03
CA GLY A 57 1.77 -15.52 0.63
C GLY A 57 1.66 -14.00 0.45
N ALA A 58 0.45 -13.43 0.35
CA ALA A 58 0.25 -11.99 0.28
C ALA A 58 0.82 -11.23 1.49
N LEU A 59 0.96 -11.91 2.64
CA LEU A 59 1.53 -11.32 3.86
C LEU A 59 3.05 -11.11 3.80
N ILE A 60 3.75 -11.69 2.82
CA ILE A 60 5.20 -11.55 2.69
C ILE A 60 5.61 -10.10 2.41
N GLY A 61 4.87 -9.38 1.56
CA GLY A 61 5.13 -7.96 1.29
C GLY A 61 5.07 -7.08 2.56
N PRO A 62 3.94 -7.05 3.29
CA PRO A 62 3.86 -6.32 4.56
C PRO A 62 4.88 -6.78 5.60
N ALA A 63 5.19 -8.08 5.67
CA ALA A 63 6.20 -8.61 6.59
C ALA A 63 7.60 -8.04 6.29
N VAL A 64 7.96 -7.91 5.01
CA VAL A 64 9.22 -7.26 4.60
C VAL A 64 9.22 -5.79 5.00
N ALA A 65 8.15 -5.05 4.73
CA ALA A 65 8.03 -3.65 5.13
C ALA A 65 8.12 -3.48 6.67
N LEU A 66 7.47 -4.36 7.43
CA LEU A 66 7.53 -4.36 8.89
C LEU A 66 8.94 -4.69 9.41
N ALA A 67 9.63 -5.66 8.81
CA ALA A 67 11.00 -5.99 9.17
C ALA A 67 11.94 -4.79 8.93
N MET A 68 11.73 -4.04 7.84
CA MET A 68 12.47 -2.81 7.56
C MET A 68 12.17 -1.73 8.60
N TYR A 69 10.90 -1.54 8.99
CA TYR A 69 10.54 -0.61 10.06
C TYR A 69 11.27 -0.95 11.36
N LEU A 70 11.18 -2.20 11.82
CA LEU A 70 11.82 -2.63 13.07
C LEU A 70 13.35 -2.52 13.02
N GLY A 71 13.97 -2.79 11.85
CA GLY A 71 15.41 -2.68 11.65
C GLY A 71 15.93 -1.23 11.60
N GLN A 72 15.09 -0.28 11.17
CA GLN A 72 15.49 1.12 10.96
C GLN A 72 14.92 2.11 11.98
N ARG A 73 13.97 1.72 12.85
CA ARG A 73 13.33 2.62 13.84
C ARG A 73 14.34 3.41 14.68
N ASP A 74 15.46 2.78 15.05
CA ASP A 74 16.50 3.38 15.91
C ASP A 74 17.63 4.03 15.10
N ARG A 75 17.62 3.90 13.76
CA ARG A 75 18.71 4.35 12.87
C ARG A 75 18.32 5.51 11.96
N SER A 76 17.13 5.46 11.37
CA SER A 76 16.60 6.53 10.50
C SER A 76 15.09 6.61 10.66
N ARG A 77 14.63 7.77 11.17
CA ARG A 77 13.20 8.09 11.31
C ARG A 77 12.51 8.13 9.94
N PHE A 78 13.20 8.60 8.91
CA PHE A 78 12.68 8.69 7.55
C PHE A 78 12.37 7.29 6.98
N VAL A 79 13.33 6.37 7.05
CA VAL A 79 13.13 4.99 6.55
C VAL A 79 12.06 4.28 7.37
N ALA A 80 12.07 4.47 8.69
CA ALA A 80 11.08 3.87 9.57
C ALA A 80 9.65 4.34 9.24
N PHE A 81 9.46 5.64 9.02
CA PHE A 81 8.17 6.21 8.62
C PHE A 81 7.65 5.60 7.32
N HIS A 82 8.47 5.58 6.26
CA HIS A 82 8.08 5.02 4.97
C HIS A 82 7.82 3.50 5.03
N ALA A 83 8.62 2.77 5.81
CA ALA A 83 8.44 1.34 5.99
C ALA A 83 7.13 1.00 6.73
N LEU A 84 6.80 1.75 7.79
CA LEU A 84 5.53 1.58 8.50
C LEU A 84 4.34 1.97 7.60
N GLN A 85 4.45 3.09 6.90
CA GLN A 85 3.44 3.55 5.94
C GLN A 85 3.20 2.50 4.82
N ALA A 86 4.26 1.91 4.26
CA ALA A 86 4.16 0.84 3.27
C ALA A 86 3.54 -0.44 3.84
N CYS A 87 3.86 -0.80 5.09
CA CYS A 87 3.26 -1.94 5.78
C CYS A 87 1.75 -1.76 5.94
N ILE A 88 1.31 -0.62 6.47
CA ILE A 88 -0.11 -0.32 6.71
C ILE A 88 -0.89 -0.28 5.39
N TYR A 89 -0.35 0.37 4.36
CA TYR A 89 -0.95 0.38 3.03
C TYR A 89 -1.18 -1.04 2.51
N GLN A 90 -0.21 -1.93 2.72
CA GLN A 90 -0.35 -3.30 2.27
C GLN A 90 -1.38 -4.09 3.09
N VAL A 91 -1.37 -3.97 4.41
CA VAL A 91 -2.32 -4.67 5.29
C VAL A 91 -3.75 -4.23 4.99
N ILE A 92 -4.01 -2.92 4.90
CA ILE A 92 -5.34 -2.39 4.56
C ILE A 92 -5.78 -2.87 3.18
N GLY A 93 -4.88 -2.82 2.19
CA GLY A 93 -5.15 -3.30 0.83
C GLY A 93 -5.55 -4.78 0.80
N ILE A 94 -4.83 -5.64 1.53
CA ILE A 94 -5.14 -7.07 1.64
C ILE A 94 -6.51 -7.28 2.29
N LEU A 95 -6.81 -6.59 3.39
CA LEU A 95 -8.09 -6.72 4.10
C LEU A 95 -9.27 -6.30 3.21
N LEU A 96 -9.16 -5.16 2.53
CA LEU A 96 -10.20 -4.67 1.61
C LEU A 96 -10.37 -5.63 0.42
N TYR A 97 -9.27 -6.13 -0.13
CA TYR A 97 -9.30 -7.09 -1.22
C TYR A 97 -10.00 -8.39 -0.82
N VAL A 98 -9.63 -9.00 0.30
CA VAL A 98 -10.25 -10.23 0.81
C VAL A 98 -11.74 -10.03 1.11
N ALA A 99 -12.10 -8.91 1.76
CA ALA A 99 -13.50 -8.60 2.05
C ALA A 99 -14.33 -8.43 0.75
N SER A 100 -13.81 -7.67 -0.23
CA SER A 100 -14.48 -7.48 -1.52
C SER A 100 -14.63 -8.80 -2.29
N ALA A 101 -13.59 -9.64 -2.29
CA ALA A 101 -13.62 -10.94 -2.94
C ALA A 101 -14.65 -11.87 -2.30
N ALA A 102 -14.75 -11.88 -0.96
CA ALA A 102 -15.75 -12.67 -0.24
C ALA A 102 -17.19 -12.24 -0.60
N VAL A 103 -17.47 -10.94 -0.57
CA VAL A 103 -18.80 -10.39 -0.93
C VAL A 103 -19.18 -10.75 -2.37
N MET A 104 -18.26 -10.56 -3.32
CA MET A 104 -18.50 -10.89 -4.72
C MET A 104 -18.68 -12.40 -4.94
N ALA A 105 -17.86 -13.23 -4.29
CA ALA A 105 -17.99 -14.68 -4.37
C ALA A 105 -19.34 -15.16 -3.84
N THR A 106 -19.83 -14.61 -2.73
CA THR A 106 -21.17 -14.89 -2.21
C THR A 106 -22.26 -14.46 -3.20
N ALA A 107 -22.17 -13.26 -3.77
CA ALA A 107 -23.14 -12.75 -4.73
C ALA A 107 -23.18 -13.59 -6.02
N VAL A 108 -22.02 -13.93 -6.58
CA VAL A 108 -21.89 -14.78 -7.77
C VAL A 108 -22.44 -16.18 -7.49
N THR A 109 -22.09 -16.77 -6.35
CA THR A 109 -22.60 -18.09 -5.95
C THR A 109 -24.12 -18.06 -5.86
N ALA A 110 -24.70 -17.07 -5.18
CA ALA A 110 -26.15 -16.92 -5.07
C ALA A 110 -26.82 -16.74 -6.44
N ALA A 111 -26.26 -15.91 -7.32
CA ALA A 111 -26.78 -15.69 -8.67
C ALA A 111 -26.80 -16.98 -9.50
N TRP A 112 -25.72 -17.78 -9.44
CA TRP A 112 -25.65 -19.07 -10.13
C TRP A 112 -26.57 -20.13 -9.51
N THR A 113 -26.68 -20.20 -8.18
CA THR A 113 -27.59 -21.13 -7.50
C THR A 113 -29.05 -20.83 -7.87
N VAL A 114 -29.47 -19.56 -7.82
CA VAL A 114 -30.84 -19.15 -8.19
C VAL A 114 -31.12 -19.42 -9.67
N SER A 115 -30.19 -19.04 -10.56
CA SER A 115 -30.33 -19.28 -12.00
C SER A 115 -30.39 -20.78 -12.31
N GLY A 116 -29.54 -21.59 -11.68
CA GLY A 116 -29.52 -23.05 -11.84
C GLY A 116 -30.83 -23.69 -11.38
N LEU A 117 -31.35 -23.30 -10.22
CA LEU A 117 -32.60 -23.83 -9.69
C LEU A 117 -33.81 -23.47 -10.58
N LEU A 118 -33.90 -22.20 -11.01
CA LEU A 118 -34.98 -21.73 -11.87
C LEU A 118 -34.89 -22.24 -13.32
N SER A 119 -33.76 -22.83 -13.72
CA SER A 119 -33.62 -23.42 -15.06
C SER A 119 -34.55 -24.61 -15.26
N ALA A 120 -34.98 -25.28 -14.17
CA ALA A 120 -35.99 -26.35 -14.22
C ALA A 120 -37.34 -25.90 -14.81
N VAL A 121 -37.66 -24.60 -14.71
CA VAL A 121 -38.88 -23.99 -15.26
C VAL A 121 -38.57 -23.01 -16.40
N LEU A 122 -37.41 -23.16 -17.05
CA LEU A 122 -36.88 -22.31 -18.13
C LEU A 122 -36.59 -20.84 -17.78
N ILE A 123 -37.13 -20.32 -16.67
CA ILE A 123 -36.88 -18.95 -16.19
C ILE A 123 -35.39 -18.73 -15.89
N GLY A 124 -34.69 -19.74 -15.39
CA GLY A 124 -33.26 -19.64 -15.06
C GLY A 124 -32.38 -19.27 -16.25
N PHE A 125 -32.74 -19.67 -17.47
CA PHE A 125 -31.99 -19.29 -18.68
C PHE A 125 -32.04 -17.78 -18.94
N LEU A 126 -33.11 -17.10 -18.55
CA LEU A 126 -33.23 -15.64 -18.65
C LEU A 126 -32.33 -14.92 -17.63
N LEU A 127 -32.02 -15.56 -16.50
CA LEU A 127 -31.16 -15.01 -15.44
C LEU A 127 -29.67 -15.30 -15.67
N MET A 128 -29.33 -16.34 -16.44
CA MET A 128 -27.93 -16.70 -16.73
C MET A 128 -27.09 -15.57 -17.33
N PRO A 129 -27.58 -14.75 -18.30
CA PRO A 129 -26.82 -13.60 -18.78
C PRO A 129 -26.45 -12.62 -17.67
N LEU A 130 -27.33 -12.40 -16.69
CA LEU A 130 -27.04 -11.55 -15.54
C LEU A 130 -25.99 -12.18 -14.61
N ALA A 131 -26.08 -13.49 -14.34
CA ALA A 131 -25.08 -14.21 -13.56
C ALA A 131 -23.68 -14.19 -14.23
N LEU A 132 -23.64 -14.28 -15.57
CA LEU A 132 -22.43 -14.14 -16.37
C LEU A 132 -21.84 -12.73 -16.29
N LEU A 133 -22.66 -11.69 -16.44
CA LEU A 133 -22.20 -10.30 -16.31
C LEU A 133 -21.64 -10.01 -14.92
N LEU A 134 -22.29 -10.52 -13.87
CA LEU A 134 -21.80 -10.39 -12.49
C LEU A 134 -20.46 -11.11 -12.29
N THR A 135 -20.30 -12.29 -12.90
CA THR A 135 -19.04 -13.04 -12.86
C THR A 135 -17.94 -12.30 -13.61
N LEU A 136 -18.24 -11.72 -14.78
CA LEU A 136 -17.30 -10.92 -15.55
C LEU A 136 -16.85 -9.68 -14.75
N PHE A 137 -17.78 -8.99 -14.11
CA PHE A 137 -17.48 -7.88 -13.22
C PHE A 137 -16.58 -8.29 -12.06
N MET A 138 -16.87 -9.42 -11.39
CA MET A 138 -16.03 -9.97 -10.33
C MET A 138 -14.60 -10.21 -10.82
N VAL A 139 -14.42 -10.84 -11.99
CA VAL A 139 -13.08 -11.11 -12.54
C VAL A 139 -12.34 -9.80 -12.84
N MET A 140 -13.03 -8.81 -13.42
CA MET A 140 -12.44 -7.49 -13.67
C MET A 140 -11.96 -6.83 -12.38
N VAL A 141 -12.72 -6.91 -11.29
CA VAL A 141 -12.32 -6.34 -10.00
C VAL A 141 -11.16 -7.13 -9.37
N LEU A 142 -11.24 -8.47 -9.37
CA LEU A 142 -10.18 -9.34 -8.82
C LEU A 142 -8.84 -9.15 -9.51
N VAL A 143 -8.84 -8.87 -10.81
CA VAL A 143 -7.60 -8.63 -11.58
C VAL A 143 -7.20 -7.15 -11.54
N GLY A 144 -8.14 -6.23 -11.71
CA GLY A 144 -7.87 -4.81 -11.82
C GLY A 144 -7.41 -4.16 -10.51
N VAL A 145 -8.05 -4.50 -9.38
CA VAL A 145 -7.73 -3.88 -8.08
C VAL A 145 -6.29 -4.14 -7.65
N PRO A 146 -5.75 -5.39 -7.70
CA PRO A 146 -4.35 -5.64 -7.36
C PRO A 146 -3.35 -4.92 -8.26
N LEU A 147 -3.68 -4.70 -9.53
CA LEU A 147 -2.81 -3.97 -10.46
C LEU A 147 -2.75 -2.47 -10.13
N VAL A 148 -3.89 -1.86 -9.84
CA VAL A 148 -3.94 -0.45 -9.38
C VAL A 148 -3.21 -0.30 -8.06
N TRP A 149 -3.43 -1.23 -7.13
CA TRP A 149 -2.80 -1.24 -5.82
C TRP A 149 -1.27 -1.42 -5.91
N LEU A 150 -0.79 -2.33 -6.77
CA LEU A 150 0.63 -2.47 -7.09
C LEU A 150 1.19 -1.18 -7.69
N GLY A 151 0.52 -0.64 -8.71
CA GLY A 151 0.96 0.57 -9.42
C GLY A 151 1.11 1.76 -8.48
N TYR A 152 0.17 1.96 -7.56
CA TYR A 152 0.24 3.03 -6.58
C TYR A 152 1.36 2.82 -5.53
N GLY A 153 1.63 1.58 -5.13
CA GLY A 153 2.78 1.26 -4.28
C GLY A 153 4.14 1.47 -4.97
N LEU A 154 4.26 1.11 -6.25
CA LEU A 154 5.46 1.37 -7.04
C LEU A 154 5.65 2.86 -7.37
N TYR A 155 4.54 3.59 -7.55
CA TYR A 155 4.58 5.05 -7.71
C TYR A 155 5.13 5.72 -6.44
N ALA A 156 4.70 5.28 -5.26
CA ALA A 156 5.26 5.72 -3.99
C ALA A 156 6.76 5.40 -3.91
N ALA A 157 7.17 4.18 -4.26
CA ALA A 157 8.58 3.79 -4.29
C ALA A 157 9.41 4.68 -5.21
N TYR A 158 8.90 5.01 -6.41
CA TYR A 158 9.56 5.90 -7.36
C TYR A 158 9.75 7.32 -6.82
N LEU A 159 8.70 7.90 -6.21
CA LEU A 159 8.78 9.26 -5.66
C LEU A 159 9.81 9.34 -4.52
N VAL A 160 9.78 8.36 -3.61
CA VAL A 160 10.72 8.28 -2.48
C VAL A 160 12.15 8.03 -2.97
N TYR A 161 12.33 7.23 -4.01
CA TYR A 161 13.65 7.01 -4.62
C TYR A 161 14.25 8.29 -5.20
N GLN A 162 13.42 9.19 -5.73
CA GLN A 162 13.83 10.51 -6.23
C GLN A 162 14.06 11.55 -5.10
N GLY A 163 13.99 11.13 -3.83
CA GLY A 163 14.13 12.03 -2.67
C GLY A 163 12.92 12.93 -2.44
N ARG A 164 11.76 12.62 -3.04
CA ARG A 164 10.51 13.36 -2.78
C ARG A 164 9.77 12.74 -1.60
N ASP A 165 9.23 13.58 -0.73
CA ASP A 165 8.34 13.11 0.31
C ASP A 165 7.04 12.58 -0.28
N PHE A 166 6.66 11.37 0.13
CA PHE A 166 5.43 10.72 -0.28
C PHE A 166 4.62 10.29 0.93
N ARG A 167 3.37 10.73 0.98
CA ARG A 167 2.41 10.36 2.01
C ARG A 167 1.17 9.79 1.34
N TYR A 168 0.74 8.59 1.75
CA TYR A 168 -0.56 8.06 1.35
C TYR A 168 -1.65 8.93 2.01
N GLY A 169 -2.49 9.61 1.22
CA GLY A 169 -3.40 10.65 1.72
C GLY A 169 -4.09 10.37 3.07
N VAL A 170 -4.87 9.30 3.18
CA VAL A 170 -5.66 8.98 4.40
C VAL A 170 -4.83 8.31 5.50
N ILE A 171 -3.68 7.72 5.16
CA ILE A 171 -2.85 6.94 6.09
C ILE A 171 -1.74 7.81 6.72
N GLY A 172 -1.25 8.82 5.99
CA GLY A 172 -0.14 9.69 6.41
C GLY A 172 -0.41 10.39 7.74
N GLU A 173 -1.62 10.94 7.93
CA GLU A 173 -1.99 11.68 9.15
C GLU A 173 -2.15 10.80 10.40
N TRP A 174 -2.37 9.49 10.24
CA TRP A 174 -2.42 8.56 11.38
C TRP A 174 -1.01 8.09 11.75
N VAL A 175 -0.18 7.79 10.76
CA VAL A 175 1.21 7.36 10.97
C VAL A 175 2.07 8.48 11.56
N GLU A 176 1.86 9.74 11.15
CA GLU A 176 2.56 10.91 11.69
C GLU A 176 2.35 11.05 13.21
N ARG A 177 1.13 10.81 13.70
CA ARG A 177 0.81 10.78 15.14
C ARG A 177 1.50 9.64 15.89
N GLU A 178 1.61 8.45 15.30
CA GLU A 178 2.23 7.29 15.95
C GLU A 178 3.77 7.41 15.99
N VAL A 179 4.37 8.04 14.98
CA VAL A 179 5.84 8.21 14.88
C VAL A 179 6.31 9.54 15.52
N ASN A 180 5.38 10.32 16.09
CA ASN A 180 5.59 11.59 16.79
C ASN A 180 6.52 12.53 16.01
N ILE A 181 6.20 12.76 14.73
CA ILE A 181 6.87 13.73 13.85
C ILE A 181 5.90 14.86 13.53
#